data_AF-A0A836VD75-F1
#
_entry.id   AF-A0A836VD75-F1
#
_cell.length_a   1.000
_cell.length_b   1.000
_cell.length_c   1.000
_cell.angle_alpha   90.00
_cell.angle_beta   90.00
_cell.angle_gamma   90.00
#
_symmetry.space_group_name_H-M   'P 1'
#
loop_
_entity.id
_entity.type
_entity.pdbx_description
1 polymer ?
#
loop_
_entity_poly.entity_id
_entity_poly.type
_entity_poly.pdbx_seq_one_letter_code
_entity_poly.pdbx_strand_id
1 'polypeptide(L)' 'MGKLEEIIAKNFELDPSQIKKEMTPADIETWDSLSQLNLISAIEKEFQIKLEIDEIFTVMKIGDIYDLLSKKGVL' A
#
# COMPACT_ATOMS: atom_id res chain seq x y z
N MET A 1 11.24 -11.36 1.74
CA MET A 1 10.33 -10.21 1.83
C MET A 1 9.67 -10.04 0.48
N GLY A 2 8.36 -9.79 0.43
CA GLY A 2 7.69 -9.46 -0.83
C GLY A 2 7.98 -8.02 -1.24
N LYS A 3 7.87 -7.74 -2.55
CA LYS A 3 8.09 -6.41 -3.12
C LYS A 3 7.16 -5.35 -2.53
N LEU A 4 5.93 -5.75 -2.21
CA LEU A 4 4.91 -4.85 -1.65
C LEU A 4 5.30 -4.37 -0.25
N GLU A 5 5.77 -5.27 0.61
CA GLU A 5 6.20 -4.95 1.96
C GLU A 5 7.39 -3.98 1.96
N GLU A 6 8.33 -4.13 1.01
CA GLU A 6 9.44 -3.18 0.85
C GLU A 6 8.98 -1.79 0.44
N ILE A 7 7.99 -1.69 -0.45
CA ILE A 7 7.42 -0.40 -0.88
C ILE A 7 6.70 0.28 0.29
N ILE A 8 5.87 -0.47 1.01
CA ILE A 8 5.12 0.03 2.17
C ILE A 8 6.09 0.51 3.26
N ALA A 9 7.06 -0.33 3.60
CA ALA A 9 8.08 -0.02 4.60
C ALA A 9 8.87 1.25 4.24
N LYS A 10 9.28 1.39 2.98
CA LYS A 10 9.99 2.58 2.50
C LYS A 10 9.12 3.83 2.51
N ASN A 11 7.84 3.71 2.19
CA ASN A 11 6.92 4.85 2.16
C ASN A 11 6.64 5.39 3.57
N PHE A 12 6.36 4.48 4.50
CA PHE A 12 5.97 4.83 5.87
C PHE A 12 7.13 4.87 6.87
N GLU A 13 8.37 4.70 6.41
CA GLU A 13 9.57 4.67 7.24
C GLU A 13 9.52 3.58 8.35
N LEU A 14 8.93 2.43 8.02
CA LEU A 14 8.77 1.29 8.92
C LEU A 14 9.76 0.17 8.60
N ASP A 15 9.99 -0.73 9.56
CA ASP A 15 10.68 -1.98 9.26
C ASP A 15 9.71 -2.93 8.52
N PRO A 16 10.11 -3.56 7.41
CA PRO A 16 9.27 -4.51 6.67
C PRO A 16 8.68 -5.63 7.54
N SER A 17 9.37 -6.06 8.60
CA SER A 17 8.91 -7.10 9.52
C SER A 17 7.76 -6.67 10.43
N GLN A 18 7.52 -5.36 10.56
CA GLN A 18 6.41 -4.82 11.34
C GLN A 18 5.12 -4.71 10.54
N ILE A 19 5.19 -4.84 9.20
CA ILE A 19 4.04 -4.71 8.31
C ILE A 19 3.05 -5.86 8.53
N LYS A 20 1.82 -5.52 8.89
CA LYS A 20 0.69 -6.46 9.06
C LYS A 20 -0.50 -5.99 8.25
N LYS A 21 -1.29 -6.94 7.73
CA LYS A 21 -2.44 -6.65 6.85
C LYS A 21 -3.56 -5.88 7.58
N GLU A 22 -3.61 -5.97 8.89
CA GLU A 22 -4.59 -5.30 9.75
C GLU A 22 -4.24 -3.85 10.04
N MET A 23 -3.00 -3.40 9.78
CA MET A 23 -2.57 -2.03 10.07
C MET A 23 -3.36 -1.03 9.23
N THR A 24 -3.81 0.01 9.91
CA THR A 24 -4.60 1.12 9.37
C THR A 24 -3.80 2.44 9.48
N PRO A 25 -4.29 3.54 8.89
CA PRO A 25 -3.73 4.87 9.15
C PRO A 25 -3.69 5.25 10.65
N ALA A 26 -4.53 4.64 11.50
CA ALA A 26 -4.48 4.88 12.95
C ALA A 26 -3.29 4.18 13.64
N ASP A 27 -2.73 3.14 13.02
CA ASP A 27 -1.59 2.39 13.55
C ASP A 27 -0.24 2.91 13.03
N ILE A 28 -0.26 3.72 11.96
CA ILE A 28 0.92 4.22 11.25
C ILE A 28 0.89 5.74 11.24
N GLU A 29 1.68 6.38 12.11
CA GLU A 29 1.67 7.84 12.26
C GLU A 29 2.05 8.60 10.97
N THR A 30 2.88 7.99 10.12
CA THR A 30 3.30 8.55 8.83
C THR A 30 2.26 8.37 7.72
N TRP A 31 1.18 7.63 7.98
CA TRP A 31 0.13 7.36 7.00
C TRP A 31 -0.95 8.47 7.04
N ASP A 32 -0.76 9.44 6.16
CA ASP A 32 -1.67 10.54 5.83
C ASP A 32 -2.13 10.49 4.35
N SER A 33 -2.85 11.52 3.91
CA SER A 33 -3.33 11.60 2.52
C SER A 33 -2.18 11.68 1.49
N LEU A 34 -1.04 12.28 1.82
CA LEU A 34 0.06 12.48 0.88
C LEU A 34 0.90 11.21 0.71
N SER A 35 1.26 10.58 1.83
CA SER A 35 1.94 9.28 1.87
C SER A 35 1.09 8.19 1.20
N GLN A 36 -0.23 8.19 1.36
CA GLN A 36 -1.13 7.29 0.61
C GLN A 36 -0.99 7.48 -0.90
N LEU A 37 -1.06 8.72 -1.41
CA LEU A 37 -0.87 8.98 -2.84
C LEU A 37 0.53 8.57 -3.33
N ASN A 38 1.57 8.82 -2.54
CA ASN A 38 2.93 8.38 -2.83
C ASN A 38 3.03 6.85 -2.88
N LEU A 39 2.30 6.15 -2.00
CA LEU A 39 2.29 4.69 -1.91
C LEU A 39 1.66 4.10 -3.16
N ILE A 40 0.49 4.61 -3.54
CA ILE A 40 -0.20 4.21 -4.76
C ILE A 40 0.70 4.42 -5.98
N SER A 41 1.31 5.59 -6.12
CA SER A 41 2.22 5.90 -7.23
C SER A 41 3.41 4.94 -7.31
N ALA A 42 3.99 4.57 -6.16
CA ALA A 42 5.08 3.60 -6.10
C ALA A 42 4.63 2.19 -6.50
N ILE A 43 3.44 1.77 -6.06
CA ILE A 43 2.84 0.48 -6.41
C ILE A 43 2.53 0.40 -7.90
N GLU A 44 1.86 1.41 -8.46
CA GLU A 44 1.55 1.49 -9.89
C GLU A 44 2.81 1.35 -10.75
N LYS A 45 3.89 2.02 -10.34
CA LYS A 45 5.18 1.96 -11.02
C LYS A 45 5.86 0.58 -10.91
N GLU A 46 5.88 -0.03 -9.73
CA GLU A 46 6.52 -1.33 -9.52
C GLU A 46 5.79 -2.46 -10.23
N PHE A 47 4.46 -2.48 -10.13
CA PHE A 47 3.63 -3.56 -10.67
C PHE A 47 3.13 -3.28 -12.10
N GLN A 48 3.46 -2.11 -12.67
CA GLN A 48 3.03 -1.66 -14.00
C GLN A 48 1.51 -1.68 -14.19
N ILE A 49 0.78 -1.28 -13.15
CA ILE A 49 -0.68 -1.19 -13.14
C ILE A 49 -1.14 0.25 -13.03
N LYS A 50 -2.44 0.47 -13.25
CA LYS A 50 -3.13 1.69 -12.85
C LYS A 50 -4.24 1.35 -11.86
N LEU A 51 -4.33 2.13 -10.79
CA LEU A 51 -5.42 2.08 -9.83
C LEU A 51 -6.35 3.25 -10.10
N GLU A 52 -7.64 2.96 -10.19
CA GLU A 52 -8.65 4.00 -10.34
C GLU A 52 -8.84 4.75 -9.02
N ILE A 53 -9.30 5.99 -9.11
CA ILE A 53 -9.47 6.85 -7.93
C ILE A 53 -10.43 6.23 -6.91
N ASP A 54 -11.51 5.59 -7.37
CA ASP A 54 -12.44 4.87 -6.50
C ASP A 54 -11.78 3.69 -5.78
N GLU A 55 -10.89 2.94 -6.44
CA GLU A 55 -10.12 1.85 -5.82
C GLU A 55 -9.22 2.40 -4.69
N ILE A 56 -8.57 3.53 -4.92
CA ILE A 56 -7.69 4.19 -3.92
C ILE A 56 -8.50 4.61 -2.69
N PHE A 57 -9.70 5.17 -2.87
CA PHE A 57 -10.56 5.56 -1.76
C PHE A 57 -11.11 4.37 -0.94
N THR A 58 -11.06 3.14 -1.48
CA THR A 58 -11.42 1.94 -0.71
C THR A 58 -10.30 1.40 0.16
N VAL A 59 -9.07 1.93 0.04
CA VAL A 59 -7.93 1.52 0.86
C VAL A 59 -8.04 2.12 2.25
N MET A 60 -8.37 1.28 3.24
CA MET A 60 -8.50 1.65 4.65
C MET A 60 -7.45 0.97 5.54
N LYS A 61 -6.86 -0.12 5.06
CA LYS A 61 -5.80 -0.88 5.73
C LYS A 61 -4.85 -1.51 4.72
N ILE A 62 -3.69 -1.97 5.19
CA ILE A 62 -2.68 -2.62 4.34
C ILE A 62 -3.28 -3.80 3.57
N GLY A 63 -4.14 -4.60 4.19
CA GLY A 63 -4.79 -5.75 3.55
C GLY A 63 -5.60 -5.39 2.30
N ASP A 64 -6.21 -4.19 2.25
CA ASP A 64 -6.99 -3.77 1.09
C ASP A 64 -6.09 -3.57 -0.14
N ILE A 65 -4.83 -3.16 0.08
CA ILE A 65 -3.82 -3.03 -0.98
C ILE A 65 -3.49 -4.41 -1.56
N TYR A 66 -3.34 -5.43 -0.71
CA TYR A 66 -3.13 -6.81 -1.18
C TYR A 66 -4.31 -7.29 -2.02
N ASP A 67 -5.54 -7.00 -1.58
CA ASP A 67 -6.75 -7.40 -2.29
C ASP A 67 -6.86 -6.68 -3.64
N LEU A 68 -6.53 -5.39 -3.71
CA LEU A 68 -6.47 -4.64 -4.97
C LEU A 68 -5.47 -5.25 -5.95
N LEU A 69 -4.25 -5.55 -5.49
CA LEU A 69 -3.22 -6.14 -6.35
C LEU A 69 -3.56 -7.56 -6.80
N SER A 70 -4.17 -8.36 -5.92
CA SER A 70 -4.66 -9.70 -6.25
C SER A 70 -5.78 -9.63 -7.31
N LYS A 71 -6.69 -8.64 -7.22
CA LYS A 71 -7.74 -8.41 -8.23
C LYS A 71 -7.16 -7.99 -9.59
N LYS A 72 -6.03 -7.28 -9.60
CA LYS A 72 -5.29 -6.94 -10.83
C LYS A 72 -4.43 -8.11 -11.35
N GLY A 73 -4.26 -9.19 -10.58
CA GLY A 73 -3.49 -10.37 -10.97
C GLY A 73 -1.97 -10.16 -10.96
N VAL A 74 -1.47 -9.20 -10.16
CA VAL A 74 -0.04 -8.86 -10.08
C VAL A 74 0.63 -9.27 -8.77
N LEU A 75 -0.15 -9.90 -7.89
CA LEU A 75 0.27 -10.49 -6.62
C LEU A 75 -0.23 -11.93 -6.54
#